data_AF-A0A9D5VJR1-F1
#
_entry.id   AF-A0A9D5VJR1-F1
#
_cell.length_a   1.000
_cell.length_b   1.000
_cell.length_c   1.000
_cell.angle_alpha   90.00
_cell.angle_beta   90.00
_cell.angle_gamma   90.00
#
_symmetry.space_group_name_H-M   'P 1'
#
loop_
_entity.id
_entity.type
_entity.pdbx_description
1 polymer ?
#
loop_
_entity_poly.entity_id
_entity_poly.type
_entity_poly.pdbx_seq_one_letter_code
_entity_poly.pdbx_strand_id
1 'polypeptide(L)'
;MKTVKVFKAKIFTASSVYRLTKKTDPLLESQIPKLHFKNMVIVGDDHNAKTVLHELKANWPQQKKLFIGFITKGNLPGNKEYSSYESLEKILIDYYIDEILIPGEMEYNTYINPRISSKDIDLILNAAKKMGIKVSLVYIRESTPSMLPIFIKKSRIILNMHLLNFANRGQLELFIKRALDIILSLAALILLSPLFLLIYLLVRITSKGPAFYFQYRGGLRGKPFRMYKFRSMVLHADEMQARLMALNEMKGNGFKLSNDPRITKIGKFIRKTSIDELPQFLNILRGEMTIVGPRPIVIPEIKKLQPYQHKRHAVKPGLTCIWQVSGRSQIDRYDDWMDLDVFYIDNYSLPFDLQLFVKTFPAILSGRGAK
;
A
#
# COMPACT_ATOMS: atom_id res chain seq x y z
N MET A 1 -23.59 -47.55 -28.13
CA MET A 1 -22.39 -47.60 -27.25
C MET A 1 -21.54 -46.36 -27.49
N LYS A 2 -21.21 -45.64 -26.40
CA LYS A 2 -20.04 -44.77 -26.08
C LYS A 2 -19.15 -44.34 -27.27
N THR A 3 -18.66 -43.09 -27.38
CA THR A 3 -17.70 -42.51 -26.42
C THR A 3 -17.54 -40.99 -26.59
N VAL A 4 -17.31 -40.34 -25.47
CA VAL A 4 -17.08 -38.92 -25.16
C VAL A 4 -15.73 -38.39 -25.69
N LYS A 5 -15.66 -37.14 -26.17
CA LYS A 5 -14.41 -36.32 -26.16
C LYS A 5 -14.68 -34.81 -26.02
N VAL A 6 -14.77 -34.39 -24.75
CA VAL A 6 -14.18 -33.20 -24.09
C VAL A 6 -14.23 -31.84 -24.81
N PHE A 7 -15.15 -31.00 -24.32
CA PHE A 7 -15.11 -29.52 -24.41
C PHE A 7 -13.82 -28.98 -23.76
N LYS A 8 -12.97 -28.30 -24.54
CA LYS A 8 -11.89 -27.44 -23.98
C LYS A 8 -12.50 -26.16 -23.44
N ALA A 9 -12.59 -26.06 -22.11
CA ALA A 9 -12.87 -24.81 -21.41
C ALA A 9 -11.78 -23.77 -21.73
N LYS A 10 -12.16 -22.66 -22.36
CA LYS A 10 -11.35 -21.44 -22.40
C LYS A 10 -11.27 -20.89 -20.97
N ILE A 11 -10.13 -21.13 -20.32
CA ILE A 11 -9.76 -20.46 -19.08
C ILE A 11 -9.72 -18.95 -19.36
N PHE A 12 -10.59 -18.20 -18.68
CA PHE A 12 -10.62 -16.75 -18.70
C PHE A 12 -9.29 -16.21 -18.14
N THR A 13 -8.39 -15.78 -19.02
CA THR A 13 -7.14 -15.12 -18.65
C THR A 13 -7.41 -13.68 -18.18
N ALA A 14 -6.72 -13.28 -17.11
CA ALA A 14 -6.82 -11.99 -16.41
C ALA A 14 -6.62 -10.74 -17.31
N SER A 15 -6.15 -10.93 -18.54
CA SER A 15 -6.02 -9.91 -19.59
C SER A 15 -7.35 -9.41 -20.14
N SER A 16 -8.44 -10.18 -20.04
CA SER A 16 -9.75 -9.79 -20.58
C SER A 16 -10.51 -8.78 -19.69
N VAL A 17 -10.17 -8.70 -18.41
CA VAL A 17 -10.73 -7.71 -17.47
C VAL A 17 -10.03 -6.34 -17.60
N TYR A 18 -8.83 -6.32 -18.16
CA TYR A 18 -7.99 -5.13 -18.25
C TYR A 18 -8.45 -4.10 -19.30
N ARG A 19 -9.27 -4.51 -20.29
CA ARG A 19 -9.69 -3.64 -21.40
C ARG A 19 -10.94 -2.80 -21.17
N LEU A 20 -11.65 -2.95 -20.05
CA LEU A 20 -13.01 -2.42 -19.90
C LEU A 20 -13.14 -1.15 -19.03
N THR A 21 -12.04 -0.49 -18.67
CA THR A 21 -12.06 0.67 -17.75
C THR A 21 -11.07 1.75 -18.20
N LYS A 22 -11.23 2.26 -19.43
CA LYS A 22 -10.53 3.45 -19.90
C LYS A 22 -11.23 4.71 -19.41
N LYS A 23 -10.70 5.30 -18.34
CA LYS A 23 -10.57 6.76 -18.06
C LYS A 23 -10.05 6.91 -16.63
N THR A 24 -8.78 6.56 -16.45
CA THR A 24 -7.97 6.98 -15.31
C THR A 24 -7.16 8.20 -15.76
N ASP A 25 -6.97 9.17 -14.86
CA ASP A 25 -6.16 10.36 -15.10
C ASP A 25 -4.75 9.93 -15.57
N PRO A 26 -4.34 10.27 -16.81
CA PRO A 26 -3.03 9.89 -17.37
C PRO A 26 -1.87 10.36 -16.49
N LEU A 27 -2.03 11.44 -15.73
CA LEU A 27 -1.02 11.95 -14.80
C LEU A 27 -0.82 10.99 -13.63
N LEU A 28 -1.89 10.41 -13.08
CA LEU A 28 -1.79 9.39 -12.03
C LEU A 28 -1.09 8.14 -12.54
N GLU A 29 -1.38 7.67 -13.76
CA GLU A 29 -0.68 6.50 -14.32
C GLU A 29 0.81 6.75 -14.61
N SER A 30 1.18 7.97 -14.99
CA SER A 30 2.58 8.37 -15.18
C SER A 30 3.35 8.57 -13.86
N GLN A 31 2.66 8.91 -12.77
CA GLN A 31 3.21 9.10 -11.44
C GLN A 31 3.24 7.82 -10.60
N ILE A 32 2.61 6.73 -11.06
CA ILE A 32 2.71 5.42 -10.42
C ILE A 32 4.17 4.94 -10.57
N PRO A 33 4.96 4.85 -9.48
CA PRO A 33 6.21 4.11 -9.52
C PRO A 33 5.84 2.71 -9.97
N LYS A 34 6.52 2.17 -10.99
CA LYS A 34 6.27 0.81 -11.53
C LYS A 34 5.99 -0.12 -10.34
N LEU A 35 4.73 -0.54 -10.17
CA LEU A 35 4.14 -1.08 -8.91
C LEU A 35 4.90 -2.25 -8.25
N HIS A 36 5.85 -2.84 -8.97
CA HIS A 36 6.69 -3.95 -8.53
C HIS A 36 8.07 -3.55 -8.00
N PHE A 37 8.44 -2.26 -8.04
CA PHE A 37 9.74 -1.77 -7.59
C PHE A 37 9.69 -1.18 -6.18
N LYS A 38 10.80 -1.34 -5.44
CA LYS A 38 11.05 -0.69 -4.14
C LYS A 38 11.70 0.68 -4.37
N ASN A 39 10.99 1.75 -4.05
CA ASN A 39 11.48 3.11 -4.18
C ASN A 39 12.50 3.41 -3.09
N MET A 40 13.64 3.96 -3.47
CA MET A 40 14.80 4.07 -2.63
C MET A 40 15.42 5.46 -2.78
N VAL A 41 15.86 5.98 -1.64
CA VAL A 41 16.61 7.24 -1.54
C VAL A 41 17.94 6.97 -0.86
N ILE A 42 18.94 7.75 -1.22
CA ILE A 42 20.27 7.69 -0.62
C ILE A 42 20.52 9.01 0.10
N VAL A 43 21.02 8.95 1.33
CA VAL A 43 21.36 10.15 2.11
C VAL A 43 22.76 10.63 1.72
N GLY A 44 22.92 11.94 1.52
CA GLY A 44 24.13 12.56 1.00
C GLY A 44 24.20 12.53 -0.53
N ASP A 45 24.96 13.45 -1.11
CA ASP A 45 25.26 13.54 -2.55
C ASP A 45 26.78 13.49 -2.82
N ASP A 46 27.53 13.07 -1.82
CA ASP A 46 28.98 12.96 -1.85
C ASP A 46 29.45 11.81 -2.76
N HIS A 47 30.78 11.69 -2.89
CA HIS A 47 31.37 10.63 -3.71
C HIS A 47 30.95 9.23 -3.24
N ASN A 48 30.77 9.03 -1.94
CA ASN A 48 30.34 7.75 -1.37
C ASN A 48 28.90 7.42 -1.77
N ALA A 49 27.97 8.36 -1.65
CA ALA A 49 26.58 8.21 -2.08
C ALA A 49 26.47 7.88 -3.58
N LYS A 50 27.25 8.58 -4.42
CA LYS A 50 27.30 8.32 -5.87
C LYS A 50 27.88 6.94 -6.19
N THR A 51 28.89 6.50 -5.44
CA THR A 51 29.48 5.17 -5.60
C THR A 51 28.50 4.07 -5.20
N VAL A 52 27.78 4.23 -4.08
CA VAL A 52 26.70 3.32 -3.68
C VAL A 52 25.63 3.21 -4.76
N LEU A 53 25.21 4.34 -5.35
CA LEU A 53 24.26 4.33 -6.46
C LEU A 53 24.80 3.57 -7.67
N HIS A 54 26.06 3.79 -8.04
CA HIS A 54 26.69 3.12 -9.18
C HIS A 54 26.72 1.59 -9.01
N GLU A 55 27.16 1.11 -7.84
CA GLU A 55 27.21 -0.33 -7.54
C GLU A 55 25.81 -0.97 -7.45
N LEU A 56 24.81 -0.23 -6.96
CA LEU A 56 23.41 -0.70 -6.95
C LEU A 56 22.82 -0.76 -8.36
N LYS A 57 23.15 0.22 -9.22
CA LYS A 57 22.74 0.22 -10.63
C LYS A 57 23.34 -0.94 -11.41
N ALA A 58 24.59 -1.31 -11.14
CA ALA A 58 25.23 -2.47 -11.74
C ALA A 58 24.49 -3.79 -11.44
N ASN A 59 23.83 -3.88 -10.27
CA ASN A 59 23.09 -5.06 -9.81
C ASN A 59 21.56 -4.93 -9.94
N TRP A 60 21.07 -3.87 -10.59
CA TRP A 60 19.66 -3.46 -10.58
C TRP A 60 18.65 -4.46 -11.17
N PRO A 61 18.94 -5.18 -12.28
CA PRO A 61 17.97 -6.09 -12.89
C PRO A 61 17.44 -7.16 -11.93
N GLN A 62 18.23 -7.52 -10.92
CA GLN A 62 17.89 -8.56 -9.95
C GLN A 62 17.16 -8.02 -8.72
N GLN A 63 17.32 -6.73 -8.38
CA GLN A 63 16.88 -6.21 -7.07
C GLN A 63 15.49 -5.57 -7.06
N LYS A 64 14.86 -5.33 -8.22
CA LYS A 64 13.56 -4.63 -8.34
C LYS A 64 13.51 -3.36 -7.47
N LYS A 65 14.55 -2.53 -7.49
CA LYS A 65 14.59 -1.23 -6.80
C LYS A 65 14.43 -0.08 -7.79
N LEU A 66 13.94 1.07 -7.34
CA LEU A 66 13.86 2.31 -8.11
C LEU A 66 14.51 3.43 -7.29
N PHE A 67 15.56 4.03 -7.81
CA PHE A 67 16.23 5.18 -7.21
C PHE A 67 15.41 6.43 -7.52
N ILE A 68 15.01 7.13 -6.48
CA ILE A 68 14.20 8.34 -6.57
C ILE A 68 15.08 9.59 -6.53
N GLY A 69 16.14 9.59 -5.71
CA GLY A 69 17.03 10.73 -5.57
C GLY A 69 17.89 10.68 -4.31
N PHE A 70 18.67 11.74 -4.12
CA PHE A 70 19.50 11.96 -2.94
C PHE A 70 18.78 12.84 -1.91
N ILE A 71 19.08 12.67 -0.62
CA ILE A 71 18.57 13.50 0.48
C ILE A 71 19.74 14.21 1.14
N THR A 72 19.72 15.54 1.19
CA THR A 72 20.84 16.38 1.64
C THR A 72 20.39 17.49 2.59
N LYS A 73 21.34 18.09 3.32
CA LYS A 73 21.08 19.21 4.23
C LYS A 73 21.10 20.54 3.44
N GLY A 74 19.94 21.01 2.99
CA GLY A 74 19.77 22.33 2.34
C GLY A 74 18.98 22.31 1.04
N ASN A 75 18.63 23.50 0.53
CA ASN A 75 18.11 23.68 -0.84
C ASN A 75 19.29 23.91 -1.79
N LEU A 76 19.52 22.99 -2.73
CA LEU A 76 20.44 23.21 -3.85
C LEU A 76 19.65 23.62 -5.10
N PRO A 77 20.15 24.56 -5.92
CA PRO A 77 19.44 25.04 -7.10
C PRO A 77 19.53 24.02 -8.24
N GLY A 78 18.39 23.69 -8.85
CA GLY A 78 18.36 23.36 -10.28
C GLY A 78 18.13 21.92 -10.71
N ASN A 79 17.88 20.94 -9.83
CA ASN A 79 17.43 19.61 -10.28
C ASN A 79 16.42 19.00 -9.31
N LYS A 80 15.46 18.23 -9.85
CA LYS A 80 14.38 17.50 -9.13
C LYS A 80 14.86 16.48 -8.07
N GLU A 81 16.14 16.46 -7.73
CA GLU A 81 16.84 15.40 -6.98
C GLU A 81 17.27 15.81 -5.55
N TYR A 82 16.77 16.92 -5.02
CA TYR A 82 17.22 17.43 -3.72
C TYR A 82 16.07 17.90 -2.85
N SER A 83 16.11 17.56 -1.56
CA SER A 83 15.13 18.06 -0.60
C SER A 83 15.63 17.95 0.85
N SER A 84 15.33 19.01 1.62
CA SER A 84 15.77 19.22 3.01
C SER A 84 15.17 18.20 3.99
N TYR A 85 15.89 17.90 5.07
CA TYR A 85 15.44 17.06 6.19
C TYR A 85 14.11 17.52 6.80
N GLU A 86 13.82 18.82 6.80
CA GLU A 86 12.54 19.37 7.30
C GLU A 86 11.33 18.97 6.43
N SER A 87 11.57 18.59 5.17
CA SER A 87 10.56 18.06 4.26
C SER A 87 10.62 16.54 4.11
N LEU A 88 11.45 15.85 4.90
CA LEU A 88 11.72 14.41 4.76
C LEU A 88 10.42 13.59 4.72
N GLU A 89 9.52 13.82 5.68
CA GLU A 89 8.23 13.11 5.75
C GLU A 89 7.41 13.30 4.46
N LYS A 90 7.38 14.52 3.91
CA LYS A 90 6.65 14.82 2.67
C LYS A 90 7.24 14.07 1.47
N ILE A 91 8.55 13.98 1.34
CA ILE A 91 9.21 13.25 0.23
C ILE A 91 8.94 11.75 0.36
N LEU A 92 9.04 11.22 1.58
CA LEU A 92 8.79 9.81 1.85
C LEU A 92 7.35 9.43 1.43
N ILE A 93 6.39 10.35 1.61
CA ILE A 93 4.99 10.19 1.20
C ILE A 93 4.82 10.39 -0.31
N ASP A 94 5.21 11.55 -0.84
CA ASP A 94 4.94 11.97 -2.22
C ASP A 94 5.60 11.02 -3.24
N TYR A 95 6.74 10.43 -2.88
CA TYR A 95 7.47 9.48 -3.72
C TYR A 95 7.35 8.02 -3.25
N TYR A 96 6.53 7.74 -2.24
CA TYR A 96 6.25 6.39 -1.75
C TYR A 96 7.51 5.57 -1.42
N ILE A 97 8.43 6.16 -0.66
CA ILE A 97 9.75 5.58 -0.38
C ILE A 97 9.62 4.31 0.49
N ASP A 98 10.38 3.28 0.12
CA ASP A 98 10.41 1.97 0.79
C ASP A 98 11.65 1.74 1.64
N GLU A 99 12.77 2.34 1.24
CA GLU A 99 14.08 2.12 1.83
C GLU A 99 14.91 3.40 1.74
N ILE A 100 15.49 3.79 2.87
CA ILE A 100 16.48 4.86 2.97
C ILE A 100 17.83 4.20 3.15
N LEU A 101 18.78 4.53 2.29
CA LEU A 101 20.17 4.10 2.42
C LEU A 101 21.01 5.24 2.96
N ILE A 102 21.78 4.96 4.00
CA ILE A 102 22.78 5.86 4.54
C ILE A 102 24.14 5.29 4.12
N PRO A 103 24.85 5.91 3.19
CA PRO A 103 26.24 5.57 2.91
C PRO A 103 27.08 5.80 4.16
N GLY A 104 27.95 4.85 4.48
CA GLY A 104 28.99 5.04 5.47
C GLY A 104 30.33 4.65 4.91
N GLU A 105 31.37 4.95 5.67
CA GLU A 105 32.76 4.62 5.36
C GLU A 105 33.36 3.85 6.54
N MET A 106 34.19 2.85 6.27
CA MET A 106 34.90 2.16 7.34
C MET A 106 36.00 3.05 7.90
N GLU A 107 35.92 3.31 9.21
CA GLU A 107 36.96 4.02 9.95
C GLU A 107 37.83 3.00 10.70
N TYR A 108 39.15 3.08 10.49
CA TYR A 108 40.15 2.20 11.13
C TYR A 108 39.83 0.70 11.05
N ASN A 109 39.15 0.25 10.00
CA ASN A 109 38.67 -1.13 9.83
C ASN A 109 37.82 -1.67 11.01
N THR A 110 37.26 -0.78 11.85
CA THR A 110 36.63 -1.14 13.13
C THR A 110 35.12 -0.88 13.14
N TYR A 111 34.67 0.25 12.59
CA TYR A 111 33.24 0.60 12.51
C TYR A 111 32.92 1.41 11.24
N ILE A 112 31.64 1.46 10.87
CA ILE A 112 31.15 2.23 9.72
C ILE A 112 30.66 3.60 10.21
N ASN A 113 31.30 4.66 9.74
CA ASN A 113 30.91 6.04 10.00
C ASN A 113 29.99 6.57 8.88
N PRO A 114 28.72 6.91 9.16
CA PRO A 114 27.75 7.40 8.17
C PRO A 114 28.06 8.79 7.59
N ARG A 115 29.13 9.48 8.02
CA ARG A 115 29.51 10.85 7.58
C ARG A 115 28.35 11.86 7.67
N ILE A 116 27.41 11.65 8.59
CA ILE A 116 26.24 12.49 8.84
C ILE A 116 26.18 12.77 10.34
N SER A 117 25.71 13.95 10.74
CA SER A 117 25.60 14.30 12.16
C SER A 117 24.60 13.40 12.90
N SER A 118 24.86 13.11 14.17
CA SER A 118 23.96 12.31 15.03
C SER A 118 22.54 12.86 15.04
N LYS A 119 22.39 14.19 15.09
CA LYS A 119 21.10 14.90 15.03
C LYS A 119 20.33 14.62 13.74
N ASP A 120 21.02 14.57 12.60
CA ASP A 120 20.37 14.30 11.31
C ASP A 120 20.01 12.81 11.17
N ILE A 121 20.83 11.92 11.73
CA ILE A 121 20.50 10.48 11.84
C ILE A 121 19.21 10.32 12.65
N ASP A 122 19.12 10.91 13.84
CA ASP A 122 17.91 10.83 14.68
C ASP A 122 16.67 11.35 13.95
N LEU A 123 16.79 12.43 13.18
CA LEU A 123 15.71 12.96 12.37
C LEU A 123 15.24 11.95 11.31
N ILE A 124 16.18 11.36 10.56
CA ILE A 124 15.88 10.33 9.55
C ILE A 124 15.23 9.11 10.19
N LEU A 125 15.80 8.63 11.30
CA LEU A 125 15.31 7.46 12.03
C LEU A 125 13.89 7.70 12.57
N ASN A 126 13.60 8.89 13.09
CA ASN A 126 12.27 9.26 13.58
C ASN A 126 11.24 9.35 12.46
N ALA A 127 11.57 10.01 11.34
CA ALA A 127 10.68 10.09 10.18
C ALA A 127 10.39 8.70 9.59
N ALA A 128 11.44 7.89 9.41
CA ALA A 128 11.33 6.51 8.95
C ALA A 128 10.48 5.66 9.91
N LYS A 129 10.59 5.90 11.23
CA LYS A 129 9.81 5.23 12.28
C LYS A 129 8.34 5.52 12.25
N LYS A 130 7.96 6.77 12.03
CA LYS A 130 6.54 7.12 11.85
C LYS A 130 5.92 6.41 10.64
N MET A 131 6.71 6.18 9.59
CA MET A 131 6.23 5.66 8.30
C MET A 131 6.47 4.16 8.07
N GLY A 132 7.20 3.47 8.96
CA GLY A 132 7.55 2.06 8.76
C GLY A 132 8.50 1.82 7.58
N ILE A 133 9.39 2.78 7.30
CA ILE A 133 10.30 2.76 6.15
C ILE A 133 11.66 2.22 6.59
N LYS A 134 12.16 1.19 5.92
CA LYS A 134 13.42 0.55 6.30
C LYS A 134 14.60 1.53 6.14
N VAL A 135 15.47 1.61 7.14
CA VAL A 135 16.73 2.39 7.05
C VAL A 135 17.93 1.44 7.13
N SER A 136 18.81 1.52 6.15
CA SER A 136 20.02 0.68 6.08
C SER A 136 21.27 1.56 6.02
N LEU A 137 22.24 1.28 6.88
CA LEU A 137 23.62 1.74 6.72
C LEU A 137 24.31 0.86 5.69
N VAL A 138 24.95 1.48 4.70
CA VAL A 138 25.52 0.80 3.54
C VAL A 138 26.97 1.22 3.39
N TYR A 139 27.86 0.24 3.32
CA TYR A 139 29.28 0.47 3.02
C TYR A 139 29.72 -0.44 1.87
N ILE A 140 30.59 0.09 1.00
CA ILE A 140 31.21 -0.67 -0.07
C ILE A 140 32.60 -1.10 0.39
N ARG A 141 32.80 -2.40 0.56
CA ARG A 141 34.13 -2.97 0.79
C ARG A 141 34.79 -3.29 -0.54
N GLU A 142 35.99 -2.75 -0.77
CA GLU A 142 36.87 -3.28 -1.82
C GLU A 142 37.35 -4.66 -1.37
N SER A 143 37.06 -5.71 -2.16
CA SER A 143 37.67 -7.02 -1.90
C SER A 143 39.16 -6.88 -2.22
N THR A 144 40.02 -7.02 -1.21
CA THR A 144 41.45 -7.21 -1.46
C THR A 144 41.62 -8.48 -2.29
N PRO A 145 42.40 -8.45 -3.40
CA PRO A 145 42.78 -9.68 -4.09
C PRO A 145 43.44 -10.61 -3.07
N SER A 146 42.89 -11.80 -2.86
CA SER A 146 43.62 -12.85 -2.15
C SER A 146 44.92 -13.13 -2.90
N MET A 147 45.98 -13.52 -2.19
CA MET A 147 47.30 -13.89 -2.73
C MET A 147 47.26 -15.19 -3.56
N LEU A 148 46.35 -15.29 -4.53
CA LEU A 148 46.30 -16.34 -5.52
C LEU A 148 46.21 -15.66 -6.90
N PRO A 149 46.99 -16.12 -7.90
CA PRO A 149 47.01 -15.56 -9.24
C PRO A 149 45.77 -16.04 -10.00
N ILE A 150 44.59 -15.61 -9.54
CA ILE A 150 43.36 -15.70 -10.29
C ILE A 150 42.93 -14.25 -10.47
N PHE A 151 42.90 -13.80 -11.71
CA PHE A 151 42.40 -12.48 -12.11
C PHE A 151 40.89 -12.36 -11.78
N ILE A 152 40.55 -12.18 -10.51
CA ILE A 152 39.23 -11.70 -10.10
C ILE A 152 39.33 -10.17 -10.14
N LYS A 153 38.90 -9.62 -11.28
CA LYS A 153 38.76 -8.18 -11.52
C LYS A 153 37.86 -7.60 -10.40
N LYS A 154 38.44 -6.80 -9.50
CA LYS A 154 37.80 -6.02 -8.41
C LYS A 154 36.36 -6.44 -8.10
N SER A 155 36.16 -7.40 -7.19
CA SER A 155 34.84 -7.60 -6.59
C SER A 155 34.61 -6.52 -5.54
N ARG A 156 33.57 -5.70 -5.67
CA ARG A 156 33.11 -4.80 -4.61
C ARG A 156 31.87 -5.40 -3.96
N ILE A 157 31.85 -5.47 -2.63
CA ILE A 157 30.74 -6.04 -1.86
C ILE A 157 30.03 -4.92 -1.12
N ILE A 158 28.71 -4.85 -1.29
CA ILE A 158 27.86 -3.95 -0.51
C ILE A 158 27.46 -4.67 0.78
N LEU A 159 27.98 -4.19 1.91
CA LEU A 159 27.53 -4.63 3.23
C LEU A 159 26.37 -3.73 3.67
N ASN A 160 25.23 -4.36 3.97
CA ASN A 160 24.03 -3.68 4.43
C ASN A 160 23.77 -4.02 5.89
N MET A 161 23.81 -3.01 6.75
CA MET A 161 23.43 -3.13 8.15
C MET A 161 22.11 -2.39 8.36
N HIS A 162 21.07 -3.09 8.82
CA HIS A 162 19.77 -2.47 9.03
C HIS A 162 19.75 -1.68 10.34
N LEU A 163 19.72 -0.35 10.24
CA LEU A 163 19.64 0.56 11.38
C LEU A 163 18.23 0.57 11.98
N LEU A 164 17.22 0.52 11.12
CA LEU A 164 15.83 0.37 11.52
C LEU A 164 15.16 -0.69 10.68
N ASN A 165 14.76 -1.76 11.36
CA ASN A 165 13.86 -2.75 10.81
C ASN A 165 12.53 -2.67 11.58
N PHE A 166 11.47 -2.23 10.92
CA PHE A 166 10.13 -2.21 11.50
C PHE A 166 9.54 -3.62 11.68
N ALA A 167 10.30 -4.64 11.29
CA ALA A 167 10.04 -6.05 11.53
C ALA A 167 10.34 -6.49 12.99
N ASN A 168 10.15 -5.61 13.98
CA ASN A 168 10.13 -5.98 15.41
C ASN A 168 8.77 -6.50 15.88
N ARG A 169 7.80 -6.64 14.97
CA ARG A 169 6.67 -7.56 15.18
C ARG A 169 7.15 -8.95 14.83
N GLY A 170 6.80 -9.95 15.63
CA GLY A 170 7.27 -11.32 15.42
C GLY A 170 7.15 -11.69 13.95
N GLN A 171 8.28 -11.94 13.27
CA GLN A 171 8.26 -12.25 11.83
C GLN A 171 7.35 -13.46 11.57
N LEU A 172 7.29 -14.37 12.54
CA LEU A 172 6.35 -15.47 12.61
C LEU A 172 4.89 -15.01 12.62
N GLU A 173 4.51 -14.00 13.40
CA GLU A 173 3.13 -13.50 13.43
C GLU A 173 2.71 -12.90 12.08
N LEU A 174 3.58 -12.11 11.45
CA LEU A 174 3.30 -11.54 10.13
C LEU A 174 3.23 -12.62 9.05
N PHE A 175 4.06 -13.66 9.17
CA PHE A 175 4.01 -14.82 8.30
C PHE A 175 2.70 -15.59 8.48
N ILE A 176 2.31 -15.89 9.73
CA ILE A 176 1.03 -16.55 10.05
C ILE A 176 -0.15 -15.72 9.53
N LYS A 177 -0.17 -14.41 9.81
CA LYS A 177 -1.19 -13.49 9.29
C LYS A 177 -1.28 -13.57 7.77
N ARG A 178 -0.13 -13.57 7.08
CA ARG A 178 -0.11 -13.68 5.61
C ARG A 178 -0.61 -15.04 5.11
N ALA A 179 -0.27 -16.13 5.79
CA ALA A 179 -0.76 -17.46 5.43
C ALA A 179 -2.28 -17.54 5.60
N LEU A 180 -2.81 -17.04 6.73
CA LEU A 180 -4.25 -16.96 6.98
C LEU A 180 -4.97 -16.09 5.94
N ASP A 181 -4.41 -14.92 5.61
CA ASP A 181 -4.94 -14.04 4.56
C ASP A 181 -5.11 -14.78 3.23
N ILE A 182 -4.10 -15.56 2.82
CA ILE A 182 -4.13 -16.30 1.56
C ILE A 182 -5.16 -17.42 1.62
N ILE A 183 -5.12 -18.25 2.66
CA ILE A 183 -6.00 -19.43 2.81
C ILE A 183 -7.47 -19.00 2.84
N LEU A 184 -7.80 -18.02 3.70
CA LEU A 184 -9.17 -17.55 3.87
C LEU A 184 -9.69 -16.82 2.63
N SER A 185 -8.85 -15.99 1.99
CA SER A 185 -9.26 -15.29 0.76
C SER A 185 -9.47 -16.25 -0.41
N LEU A 186 -8.62 -17.28 -0.53
CA LEU A 186 -8.76 -18.30 -1.57
C LEU A 186 -10.03 -19.13 -1.34
N ALA A 187 -10.26 -19.57 -0.11
CA ALA A 187 -11.48 -20.27 0.27
C ALA A 187 -12.72 -19.43 -0.01
N ALA A 188 -12.72 -18.15 0.37
CA ALA A 188 -13.83 -17.23 0.12
C ALA A 188 -14.10 -17.06 -1.38
N LEU A 189 -13.08 -16.89 -2.21
CA LEU A 189 -13.24 -16.74 -3.66
C LEU A 189 -13.82 -18.01 -4.32
N ILE A 190 -13.43 -19.20 -3.86
CA ILE A 190 -13.94 -20.46 -4.38
C ILE A 190 -15.40 -20.67 -3.93
N LEU A 191 -15.66 -20.60 -2.63
CA LEU A 191 -16.97 -20.86 -2.04
C LEU A 191 -18.02 -19.83 -2.47
N LEU A 192 -17.63 -18.56 -2.61
CA LEU A 192 -18.53 -17.49 -3.04
C LEU A 192 -18.58 -17.32 -4.56
N SER A 193 -17.86 -18.13 -5.35
CA SER A 193 -17.85 -17.99 -6.81
C SER A 193 -19.25 -18.00 -7.47
N PRO A 194 -20.25 -18.79 -7.03
CA PRO A 194 -21.60 -18.72 -7.58
C PRO A 194 -22.28 -17.38 -7.27
N LEU A 195 -22.07 -16.84 -6.06
CA LEU A 195 -22.56 -15.53 -5.66
C LEU A 195 -21.90 -14.42 -6.48
N PHE A 196 -20.60 -14.50 -6.75
CA PHE A 196 -19.90 -13.55 -7.62
C PHE A 196 -20.52 -13.50 -9.02
N LEU A 197 -20.83 -14.67 -9.61
CA LEU A 197 -21.48 -14.75 -10.91
C LEU A 197 -22.88 -14.14 -10.88
N LEU A 198 -23.67 -14.45 -9.85
CA LEU A 198 -25.01 -13.89 -9.68
C LEU A 198 -24.99 -12.36 -9.60
N ILE A 199 -24.15 -11.81 -8.72
CA ILE A 199 -24.02 -10.35 -8.55
C ILE A 199 -23.50 -9.68 -9.83
N TYR A 200 -22.54 -10.32 -10.50
CA TYR A 200 -22.05 -9.86 -11.80
C TYR A 200 -23.20 -9.72 -12.80
N LEU A 201 -24.04 -10.75 -12.96
CA LEU A 201 -25.18 -10.72 -13.87
C LEU A 201 -26.21 -9.66 -13.47
N LEU A 202 -26.58 -9.58 -12.18
CA LEU A 202 -27.53 -8.59 -11.68
C LEU A 202 -27.08 -7.16 -11.98
N VAL A 203 -25.81 -6.84 -11.74
CA VAL A 203 -25.27 -5.51 -12.04
C VAL A 203 -25.28 -5.24 -13.54
N ARG A 204 -24.94 -6.22 -14.39
CA ARG A 204 -24.92 -6.08 -15.86
C ARG A 204 -26.31 -5.88 -16.47
N ILE A 205 -27.33 -6.52 -15.92
CA ILE A 205 -28.71 -6.44 -16.43
C ILE A 205 -29.38 -5.13 -15.96
N THR A 206 -29.12 -4.71 -14.72
CA THR A 206 -29.79 -3.55 -14.11
C THR A 206 -29.09 -2.21 -14.34
N SER A 207 -27.83 -2.21 -14.82
CA SER A 207 -27.06 -0.99 -15.06
C SER A 207 -26.08 -1.13 -16.23
N LYS A 208 -25.97 -0.09 -17.06
CA LYS A 208 -25.06 -0.08 -18.23
C LYS A 208 -23.59 -0.09 -17.80
N GLY A 209 -22.74 -0.85 -18.49
CA GLY A 209 -21.28 -0.91 -18.31
C GLY A 209 -20.76 -2.10 -17.47
N PRO A 210 -19.49 -2.10 -17.03
CA PRO A 210 -18.85 -3.22 -16.35
C PRO A 210 -19.35 -3.44 -14.92
N ALA A 211 -19.53 -4.70 -14.51
CA ALA A 211 -19.94 -5.03 -13.14
C ALA A 211 -18.83 -4.88 -12.10
N PHE A 212 -17.56 -4.97 -12.52
CA PHE A 212 -16.43 -4.64 -11.66
C PHE A 212 -16.03 -3.19 -11.87
N TYR A 213 -15.69 -2.54 -10.76
CA TYR A 213 -15.12 -1.21 -10.70
C TYR A 213 -13.86 -1.28 -9.84
N PHE A 214 -12.91 -0.38 -10.08
CA PHE A 214 -11.79 -0.20 -9.17
C PHE A 214 -11.58 1.26 -8.86
N GLN A 215 -11.02 1.53 -7.68
CA GLN A 215 -10.61 2.85 -7.27
C GLN A 215 -9.17 2.80 -6.76
N TYR A 216 -8.38 3.84 -7.05
CA TYR A 216 -7.06 3.96 -6.45
C TYR A 216 -7.16 4.31 -4.98
N ARG A 217 -6.41 3.56 -4.16
CA ARG A 217 -6.34 3.70 -2.71
C ARG A 217 -4.90 3.61 -2.23
N GLY A 218 -4.61 4.24 -1.11
CA GLY A 218 -3.31 4.14 -0.44
C GLY A 218 -3.16 2.79 0.25
N GLY A 219 -2.12 2.06 -0.15
CA GLY A 219 -1.70 0.80 0.42
C GLY A 219 -0.61 0.96 1.48
N LEU A 220 0.21 -0.08 1.61
CA LEU A 220 1.43 -0.05 2.40
C LEU A 220 2.32 1.13 1.94
N ARG A 221 2.78 1.93 2.89
CA ARG A 221 3.57 3.16 2.70
C ARG A 221 2.88 4.20 1.81
N GLY A 222 1.55 4.16 1.75
CA GLY A 222 0.74 5.06 0.95
C GLY A 222 0.71 4.72 -0.54
N LYS A 223 1.42 3.67 -0.99
CA LYS A 223 1.50 3.30 -2.41
C LYS A 223 0.12 3.08 -3.02
N PRO A 224 -0.20 3.72 -4.16
CA PRO A 224 -1.48 3.51 -4.82
C PRO A 224 -1.64 2.06 -5.26
N PHE A 225 -2.81 1.46 -5.03
CA PHE A 225 -3.18 0.18 -5.63
C PHE A 225 -4.64 0.23 -6.13
N ARG A 226 -4.99 -0.67 -7.04
CA ARG A 226 -6.35 -0.77 -7.58
C ARG A 226 -7.21 -1.59 -6.63
N MET A 227 -8.02 -0.95 -5.79
CA MET A 227 -8.97 -1.63 -4.92
C MET A 227 -10.19 -2.06 -5.73
N TYR A 228 -10.43 -3.37 -5.86
CA TYR A 228 -11.53 -3.92 -6.67
C TYR A 228 -12.84 -3.95 -5.90
N LYS A 229 -13.94 -3.64 -6.59
CA LYS A 229 -15.30 -3.68 -6.06
C LYS A 229 -16.31 -4.15 -7.10
N PHE A 230 -17.46 -4.64 -6.67
CA PHE A 230 -18.64 -4.63 -7.53
C PHE A 230 -19.18 -3.21 -7.65
N ARG A 231 -19.58 -2.85 -8.87
CA ARG A 231 -20.16 -1.55 -9.14
C ARG A 231 -21.55 -1.47 -8.51
N SER A 232 -21.69 -0.55 -7.55
CA SER A 232 -22.95 -0.20 -6.89
C SER A 232 -23.48 1.19 -7.27
N MET A 233 -22.70 1.97 -8.04
CA MET A 233 -23.04 3.33 -8.46
C MET A 233 -23.21 3.43 -9.97
N VAL A 234 -23.88 4.50 -10.42
CA VAL A 234 -24.00 4.84 -11.84
C VAL A 234 -22.63 5.10 -12.47
N LEU A 235 -22.55 5.02 -13.80
CA LEU A 235 -21.33 5.41 -14.51
C LEU A 235 -21.02 6.89 -14.21
N HIS A 236 -19.72 7.22 -14.09
CA HIS A 236 -19.24 8.58 -13.80
C HIS A 236 -19.66 9.14 -12.43
N ALA A 237 -19.98 8.28 -11.46
CA ALA A 237 -20.28 8.69 -10.09
C ALA A 237 -19.17 9.52 -9.42
N ASP A 238 -17.91 9.30 -9.81
CA ASP A 238 -16.76 10.09 -9.32
C ASP A 238 -16.87 11.56 -9.77
N GLU A 239 -17.31 11.82 -11.00
CA GLU A 239 -17.51 13.18 -11.55
C GLU A 239 -18.68 13.89 -10.86
N MET A 240 -19.73 13.13 -10.49
CA MET A 240 -20.87 13.66 -9.73
C MET A 240 -20.48 14.03 -8.29
N GLN A 241 -19.46 13.40 -7.71
CA GLN A 241 -19.06 13.67 -6.32
C GLN A 241 -18.72 15.15 -6.09
N ALA A 242 -18.00 15.77 -7.04
CA ALA A 242 -17.60 17.16 -6.95
C ALA A 242 -18.81 18.10 -6.78
N ARG A 243 -19.93 17.79 -7.44
CA ARG A 243 -21.19 18.55 -7.35
C ARG A 243 -21.96 18.27 -6.06
N LEU A 244 -21.70 17.15 -5.40
CA LEU A 244 -22.36 16.73 -4.16
C LEU A 244 -21.57 17.10 -2.90
N MET A 245 -20.37 17.68 -3.03
CA MET A 245 -19.53 18.08 -1.88
C MET A 245 -20.26 19.04 -0.92
N ALA A 246 -21.15 19.89 -1.43
CA ALA A 246 -21.97 20.79 -0.61
C ALA A 246 -22.95 20.05 0.32
N LEU A 247 -23.26 18.78 0.02
CA LEU A 247 -24.14 17.92 0.82
C LEU A 247 -23.36 16.94 1.70
N ASN A 248 -22.03 17.08 1.82
CA ASN A 248 -21.22 16.16 2.59
C ASN A 248 -21.60 16.18 4.08
N GLU A 249 -21.99 15.01 4.61
CA GLU A 249 -22.37 14.84 6.01
C GLU A 249 -21.15 14.57 6.91
N MET A 250 -20.00 14.20 6.33
CA MET A 250 -18.78 13.93 7.09
C MET A 250 -18.02 15.22 7.40
N LYS A 251 -17.61 15.39 8.66
CA LYS A 251 -16.71 16.48 9.05
C LYS A 251 -15.26 16.07 8.81
N GLY A 252 -14.52 16.89 8.06
CA GLY A 252 -13.10 16.68 7.74
C GLY A 252 -12.87 16.23 6.29
N ASN A 253 -11.84 15.40 6.07
CA ASN A 253 -11.32 15.12 4.73
C ASN A 253 -12.10 14.09 3.91
N GLY A 254 -12.97 13.30 4.55
CA GLY A 254 -13.74 12.24 3.88
C GLY A 254 -15.07 12.72 3.31
N PHE A 255 -15.70 11.87 2.49
CA PHE A 255 -17.00 12.11 1.89
C PHE A 255 -18.03 11.06 2.31
N LYS A 256 -19.20 11.52 2.77
CA LYS A 256 -20.32 10.68 3.21
C LYS A 256 -21.64 11.38 2.91
N LEU A 257 -22.59 10.63 2.36
CA LEU A 257 -23.93 11.12 2.06
C LEU A 257 -24.93 9.98 2.27
N SER A 258 -25.97 10.21 3.07
CA SER A 258 -26.94 9.17 3.43
C SER A 258 -27.82 8.76 2.25
N ASN A 259 -28.33 9.73 1.51
CA ASN A 259 -29.18 9.51 0.33
C ASN A 259 -28.40 9.84 -0.94
N ASP A 260 -27.36 9.06 -1.19
CA ASP A 260 -26.47 9.31 -2.32
C ASP A 260 -27.18 9.00 -3.66
N PRO A 261 -27.45 10.01 -4.50
CA PRO A 261 -28.17 9.82 -5.76
C PRO A 261 -27.35 9.04 -6.80
N ARG A 262 -26.06 8.81 -6.55
CA ARG A 262 -25.18 8.03 -7.43
C ARG A 262 -25.40 6.53 -7.28
N ILE A 263 -26.03 6.06 -6.21
CA ILE A 263 -26.22 4.63 -5.93
C ILE A 263 -27.39 4.07 -6.76
N THR A 264 -27.16 2.96 -7.46
CA THR A 264 -28.23 2.28 -8.23
C THR A 264 -29.19 1.53 -7.32
N LYS A 265 -30.39 1.17 -7.81
CA LYS A 265 -31.37 0.39 -7.02
C LYS A 265 -30.78 -0.92 -6.48
N ILE A 266 -30.13 -1.71 -7.34
CA ILE A 266 -29.41 -2.92 -6.90
C ILE A 266 -28.19 -2.57 -6.04
N GLY A 267 -27.54 -1.44 -6.32
CA GLY A 267 -26.39 -0.94 -5.58
C GLY A 267 -26.68 -0.70 -4.10
N LYS A 268 -27.90 -0.25 -3.76
CA LYS A 268 -28.34 -0.12 -2.36
C LYS A 268 -28.27 -1.46 -1.64
N PHE A 269 -28.77 -2.53 -2.25
CA PHE A 269 -28.70 -3.88 -1.68
C PHE A 269 -27.26 -4.38 -1.56
N ILE A 270 -26.46 -4.22 -2.62
CA ILE A 270 -25.06 -4.66 -2.65
C ILE A 270 -24.24 -3.96 -1.55
N ARG A 271 -24.41 -2.65 -1.36
CA ARG A 271 -23.71 -1.87 -0.31
C ARG A 271 -24.21 -2.22 1.08
N LYS A 272 -25.53 -2.39 1.25
CA LYS A 272 -26.13 -2.75 2.54
C LYS A 272 -25.60 -4.07 3.08
N THR A 273 -25.38 -5.02 2.18
CA THR A 273 -24.84 -6.36 2.49
C THR A 273 -23.30 -6.42 2.44
N SER A 274 -22.63 -5.30 2.12
CA SER A 274 -21.17 -5.22 1.91
C SER A 274 -20.64 -6.16 0.82
N ILE A 275 -21.52 -6.65 -0.06
CA ILE A 275 -21.17 -7.52 -1.18
C ILE A 275 -20.27 -6.79 -2.19
N ASP A 276 -20.34 -5.44 -2.26
CA ASP A 276 -19.50 -4.66 -3.15
C ASP A 276 -18.01 -4.85 -2.88
N GLU A 277 -17.65 -5.26 -1.65
CA GLU A 277 -16.28 -5.37 -1.21
C GLU A 277 -15.66 -6.75 -1.41
N LEU A 278 -16.45 -7.79 -1.72
CA LEU A 278 -15.94 -9.16 -1.91
C LEU A 278 -14.81 -9.27 -2.96
N PRO A 279 -14.81 -8.53 -4.09
CA PRO A 279 -13.70 -8.58 -5.03
C PRO A 279 -12.34 -8.19 -4.45
N GLN A 280 -12.29 -7.52 -3.28
CA GLN A 280 -11.06 -7.19 -2.58
C GLN A 280 -10.29 -8.43 -2.09
N PHE A 281 -10.91 -9.62 -2.01
CA PHE A 281 -10.16 -10.86 -1.77
C PHE A 281 -9.06 -11.09 -2.83
N LEU A 282 -9.26 -10.61 -4.06
CA LEU A 282 -8.21 -10.62 -5.09
C LEU A 282 -7.04 -9.70 -4.71
N ASN A 283 -7.29 -8.54 -4.11
CA ASN A 283 -6.25 -7.64 -3.62
C ASN A 283 -5.46 -8.28 -2.46
N ILE A 284 -6.15 -9.00 -1.59
CA ILE A 284 -5.51 -9.76 -0.50
C ILE A 284 -4.60 -10.83 -1.07
N LEU A 285 -5.05 -11.65 -2.03
CA LEU A 285 -4.20 -12.65 -2.67
C LEU A 285 -2.98 -12.02 -3.36
N ARG A 286 -3.15 -10.88 -4.04
CA ARG A 286 -2.05 -10.11 -4.66
C ARG A 286 -1.10 -9.44 -3.66
N GLY A 287 -1.46 -9.46 -2.37
CA GLY A 287 -0.64 -8.90 -1.31
C GLY A 287 -0.72 -7.38 -1.19
N GLU A 288 -1.70 -6.75 -1.81
CA GLU A 288 -1.97 -5.31 -1.74
C GLU A 288 -2.75 -4.96 -0.45
N MET A 289 -3.57 -5.90 0.02
CA MET A 289 -4.39 -5.79 1.23
C MET A 289 -4.17 -6.99 2.17
N THR A 290 -4.75 -6.90 3.37
CA THR A 290 -4.91 -7.99 4.35
C THR A 290 -6.39 -8.10 4.74
N ILE A 291 -6.82 -9.19 5.38
CA ILE A 291 -8.21 -9.33 5.86
C ILE A 291 -8.50 -8.28 6.92
N VAL A 292 -7.65 -8.17 7.95
CA VAL A 292 -7.82 -7.21 9.06
C VAL A 292 -6.70 -6.17 9.03
N GLY A 293 -7.04 -4.89 9.01
CA GLY A 293 -6.08 -3.78 8.98
C GLY A 293 -6.78 -2.43 8.81
N PRO A 294 -6.05 -1.30 8.81
CA PRO A 294 -6.64 0.02 8.62
C PRO A 294 -7.36 0.14 7.27
N ARG A 295 -8.44 0.91 7.17
CA ARG A 295 -9.16 1.07 5.91
C ARG A 295 -8.28 1.76 4.83
N PRO A 296 -8.26 1.31 3.56
CA PRO A 296 -7.58 2.04 2.50
C PRO A 296 -8.17 3.45 2.29
N ILE A 297 -7.32 4.49 2.29
CA ILE A 297 -7.70 5.90 2.07
C ILE A 297 -7.63 6.28 0.58
N VAL A 298 -8.47 7.22 0.12
CA VAL A 298 -8.42 7.77 -1.24
C VAL A 298 -7.13 8.59 -1.44
N ILE A 299 -6.44 8.45 -2.58
CA ILE A 299 -5.15 9.12 -2.82
C ILE A 299 -5.16 10.64 -2.51
N PRO A 300 -6.17 11.44 -2.92
CA PRO A 300 -6.20 12.87 -2.60
C PRO A 300 -6.32 13.18 -1.11
N GLU A 301 -6.90 12.29 -0.31
CA GLU A 301 -7.04 12.47 1.15
C GLU A 301 -5.73 12.21 1.89
N ILE A 302 -4.85 11.36 1.35
CA ILE A 302 -3.54 11.04 1.96
C ILE A 302 -2.70 12.31 2.14
N LYS A 303 -2.78 13.24 1.18
CA LYS A 303 -2.05 14.52 1.22
C LYS A 303 -2.55 15.48 2.30
N LYS A 304 -3.72 15.21 2.88
CA LYS A 304 -4.37 16.03 3.91
C LYS A 304 -4.27 15.43 5.31
N LEU A 305 -3.58 14.29 5.44
CA LEU A 305 -3.37 13.62 6.72
C LEU A 305 -2.44 14.43 7.62
N GLN A 306 -2.71 14.38 8.92
CA GLN A 306 -1.78 14.89 9.92
C GLN A 306 -0.57 13.95 10.04
N PRO A 307 0.62 14.44 10.46
CA PRO A 307 1.84 13.63 10.55
C PRO A 307 1.68 12.31 11.32
N TYR A 308 0.93 12.32 12.42
CA TYR A 308 0.69 11.10 13.22
C TYR A 308 -0.22 10.08 12.52
N GLN A 309 -1.13 10.55 11.65
CA GLN A 309 -2.10 9.71 10.94
C GLN A 309 -1.42 8.85 9.87
N HIS A 310 -0.25 9.26 9.36
CA HIS A 310 0.54 8.48 8.39
C HIS A 310 1.02 7.13 8.93
N LYS A 311 1.03 6.94 10.26
CA LYS A 311 1.36 5.67 10.89
C LYS A 311 0.51 4.52 10.36
N ARG A 312 -0.73 4.79 9.92
CA ARG A 312 -1.62 3.84 9.23
C ARG A 312 -0.99 3.14 8.03
N HIS A 313 -0.08 3.82 7.34
CA HIS A 313 0.57 3.30 6.16
C HIS A 313 1.77 2.39 6.48
N ALA A 314 2.13 2.22 7.76
CA ALA A 314 3.17 1.28 8.16
C ALA A 314 2.75 -0.19 7.97
N VAL A 315 1.45 -0.46 7.82
CA VAL A 315 0.88 -1.81 7.60
C VAL A 315 0.04 -1.85 6.32
N LYS A 316 -0.25 -3.07 5.84
CA LYS A 316 -1.19 -3.23 4.72
C LYS A 316 -2.60 -2.84 5.18
N PRO A 317 -3.39 -2.19 4.31
CA PRO A 317 -4.76 -1.88 4.66
C PRO A 317 -5.64 -3.14 4.66
N GLY A 318 -6.70 -3.09 5.46
CA GLY A 318 -7.63 -4.20 5.70
C GLY A 318 -8.91 -4.16 4.86
N LEU A 319 -9.48 -5.34 4.62
CA LEU A 319 -10.87 -5.50 4.18
C LEU A 319 -11.85 -5.17 5.32
N THR A 320 -11.53 -5.60 6.55
CA THR A 320 -12.19 -5.16 7.77
C THR A 320 -11.20 -4.39 8.65
N CYS A 321 -11.76 -3.49 9.46
CA CYS A 321 -11.00 -2.57 10.30
C CYS A 321 -11.76 -2.30 11.61
N ILE A 322 -11.04 -1.77 12.60
CA ILE A 322 -11.57 -1.53 13.95
C ILE A 322 -12.84 -0.65 13.94
N TRP A 323 -12.83 0.45 13.19
CA TRP A 323 -13.97 1.36 13.16
C TRP A 323 -15.16 0.74 12.41
N GLN A 324 -14.92 -0.14 11.44
CA GLN A 324 -15.97 -0.89 10.72
C GLN A 324 -16.68 -1.92 11.62
N VAL A 325 -16.10 -2.29 12.75
CA VAL A 325 -16.78 -3.14 13.75
C VAL A 325 -17.23 -2.36 14.99
N SER A 326 -16.65 -1.20 15.29
CA SER A 326 -16.98 -0.39 16.46
C SER A 326 -18.09 0.66 16.24
N GLY A 327 -18.28 1.16 15.01
CA GLY A 327 -19.30 2.21 14.76
C GLY A 327 -19.73 2.40 13.29
N ARG A 328 -18.97 1.88 12.31
CA ARG A 328 -19.23 2.04 10.86
C ARG A 328 -19.55 3.50 10.49
N SER A 329 -20.72 3.75 9.92
CA SER A 329 -21.16 5.08 9.48
C SER A 329 -21.77 5.91 10.62
N GLN A 330 -21.57 5.56 11.88
CA GLN A 330 -21.88 6.45 13.02
C GLN A 330 -20.68 7.31 13.43
N ILE A 331 -19.50 7.05 12.86
CA ILE A 331 -18.33 7.91 13.03
C ILE A 331 -18.46 9.06 12.03
N ASP A 332 -18.68 10.26 12.55
CA ASP A 332 -18.95 11.47 11.77
C ASP A 332 -17.74 12.41 11.66
N ARG A 333 -16.73 12.19 12.50
CA ARG A 333 -15.46 12.93 12.50
C ARG A 333 -14.35 12.08 11.88
N TYR A 334 -13.63 12.68 10.93
CA TYR A 334 -12.50 12.03 10.28
C TYR A 334 -11.38 11.66 11.27
N ASP A 335 -11.09 12.51 12.25
CA ASP A 335 -9.99 12.27 13.20
C ASP A 335 -10.27 11.08 14.13
N ASP A 336 -11.51 10.92 14.61
CA ASP A 336 -11.90 9.75 15.42
C ASP A 336 -11.67 8.42 14.67
N TRP A 337 -11.91 8.43 13.35
CA TRP A 337 -11.56 7.29 12.49
C TRP A 337 -10.04 7.07 12.44
N MET A 338 -9.26 8.13 12.21
CA MET A 338 -7.80 8.02 12.18
C MET A 338 -7.22 7.52 13.50
N ASP A 339 -7.75 7.98 14.63
CA ASP A 339 -7.29 7.59 15.97
C ASP A 339 -7.55 6.11 16.25
N LEU A 340 -8.69 5.58 15.80
CA LEU A 340 -8.96 4.14 15.86
C LEU A 340 -7.96 3.33 15.02
N ASP A 341 -7.64 3.79 13.81
CA ASP A 341 -6.65 3.11 12.97
C ASP A 341 -5.24 3.16 13.60
N VAL A 342 -4.86 4.27 14.22
CA VAL A 342 -3.60 4.39 14.99
C VAL A 342 -3.61 3.44 16.18
N PHE A 343 -4.71 3.40 16.95
CA PHE A 343 -4.88 2.48 18.07
C PHE A 343 -4.73 1.01 17.65
N TYR A 344 -5.31 0.62 16.51
CA TYR A 344 -5.15 -0.73 15.96
C TYR A 344 -3.68 -1.08 15.72
N ILE A 345 -2.91 -0.13 15.19
CA ILE A 345 -1.49 -0.36 14.89
C ILE A 345 -0.71 -0.50 16.18
N ASP A 346 -0.98 0.34 17.18
CA ASP A 346 -0.27 0.31 18.46
C ASP A 346 -0.57 -0.94 19.30
N ASN A 347 -1.77 -1.48 19.16
CA ASN A 347 -2.23 -2.65 19.92
C ASN A 347 -2.34 -3.92 19.06
N TYR A 348 -1.68 -3.93 17.90
CA TYR A 348 -1.74 -5.05 16.99
C TYR A 348 -1.25 -6.34 17.67
N SER A 349 -2.07 -7.39 17.56
CA SER A 349 -1.71 -8.75 17.89
C SER A 349 -2.60 -9.71 17.09
N LEU A 350 -2.15 -10.96 16.88
CA LEU A 350 -2.97 -11.97 16.19
C LEU A 350 -4.32 -12.24 16.88
N PRO A 351 -4.41 -12.34 18.23
CA PRO A 351 -5.70 -12.48 18.90
C PRO A 351 -6.62 -11.27 18.67
N PHE A 352 -6.06 -10.06 18.66
CA PHE A 352 -6.85 -8.86 18.38
C PHE A 352 -7.39 -8.84 16.95
N ASP A 353 -6.59 -9.26 15.96
CA ASP A 353 -7.05 -9.47 14.58
C ASP A 353 -8.21 -10.47 14.51
N LEU A 354 -8.08 -11.62 15.20
CA LEU A 354 -9.14 -12.62 15.24
C LEU A 354 -10.42 -12.06 15.86
N GLN A 355 -10.30 -11.28 16.94
CA GLN A 355 -11.43 -10.62 17.57
C GLN A 355 -12.14 -9.65 16.60
N LEU A 356 -11.39 -8.83 15.87
CA LEU A 356 -11.95 -7.90 14.87
C LEU A 356 -12.59 -8.66 13.70
N PHE A 357 -11.98 -9.74 13.24
CA PHE A 357 -12.52 -10.61 12.20
C PHE A 357 -13.87 -11.19 12.63
N VAL A 358 -13.96 -11.78 13.83
CA VAL A 358 -15.21 -12.36 14.34
C VAL A 358 -16.29 -11.27 14.53
N LYS A 359 -15.92 -10.10 15.04
CA LYS A 359 -16.85 -8.95 15.17
C LYS A 359 -17.37 -8.41 13.83
N THR A 360 -16.73 -8.75 12.72
CA THR A 360 -17.14 -8.31 11.38
C THR A 360 -18.46 -8.94 10.94
N PHE A 361 -18.70 -10.22 11.27
CA PHE A 361 -19.94 -10.91 10.89
C PHE A 361 -21.22 -10.27 11.46
N PRO A 362 -21.36 -10.06 12.78
CA PRO A 362 -22.55 -9.39 13.33
C PRO A 362 -22.65 -7.93 12.88
N ALA A 363 -21.53 -7.24 12.66
CA ALA A 363 -21.53 -5.88 12.13
C ALA A 363 -22.11 -5.80 10.70
N ILE A 364 -21.85 -6.80 9.84
CA ILE A 364 -22.45 -6.92 8.51
C ILE A 364 -23.93 -7.30 8.62
N LEU A 365 -24.26 -8.35 9.40
CA LEU A 365 -25.62 -8.91 9.48
C LEU A 365 -26.62 -7.95 10.12
N SER A 366 -26.20 -7.17 11.12
CA SER A 366 -27.09 -6.22 11.81
C SER A 366 -27.53 -5.05 10.94
N GLY A 367 -26.85 -4.79 9.80
CA GLY A 367 -27.10 -3.63 8.95
C GLY A 367 -26.87 -2.28 9.65
N ARG A 368 -26.34 -2.25 10.89
CA ARG A 368 -26.07 -1.02 11.62
C ARG A 368 -25.04 -0.19 10.87
N GLY A 369 -25.42 1.04 10.54
CA GLY A 369 -24.59 1.96 9.77
C GLY A 369 -24.45 1.61 8.28
N ALA A 370 -25.27 0.71 7.73
CA ALA A 370 -25.34 0.52 6.28
C ALA A 370 -26.25 1.60 5.66
N LYS A 371 -25.64 2.62 5.04
CA LYS A 371 -26.32 3.66 4.26
C LYS A 371 -26.09 3.45 2.78
#